data_AF-S2D8U5-F1
#
_entry.id   AF-S2D8U5-F1
#
_cell.length_a   1.000
_cell.length_b   1.000
_cell.length_c   1.000
_cell.angle_alpha   90.00
_cell.angle_beta   90.00
_cell.angle_gamma   90.00
#
_symmetry.space_group_name_H-M   'P 1'
#
loop_
_entity.id
_entity.type
_entity.pdbx_description
1 polymer ?
#
loop_
_entity_poly.entity_id
_entity_poly.type
_entity_poly.pdbx_seq_one_letter_code
_entity_poly.pdbx_strand_id
1 'polypeptide(L)'
;MEPIVNKPEAYLNLLKDFTMDPWDWNSPLIPAMEKQYSKLGKMRSSYLPKWEKFAEKIRAFEEVYEVRDSSFQHGNHILSVKVRMDAPGCRGVVLLVSMLGLYGLYFADYEKRALVPLEDGTGKGWYSYYPYDEEGEIFARKLFHEVGEFFPQYSKFDNAYASIPVKNIHLDHFEKELDLFTAIFTNNIFFL
;
A
#
# COMPACT_ATOMS: atom_id res chain seq x y z
N MET A 1 -1.89 2.06 24.23
CA MET A 1 -0.90 1.24 23.50
C MET A 1 -0.03 2.20 22.75
N GLU A 2 1.27 2.24 23.04
CA GLU A 2 2.22 3.02 22.25
C GLU A 2 2.22 2.47 20.82
N PRO A 3 2.20 3.33 19.78
CA PRO A 3 2.19 2.85 18.41
C PRO A 3 3.45 2.03 18.15
N ILE A 4 3.23 0.81 17.68
CA ILE A 4 4.29 -0.11 17.29
C ILE A 4 5.03 0.54 16.12
N VAL A 5 6.20 1.09 16.43
CA VAL A 5 7.40 1.25 15.58
C VAL A 5 7.55 2.57 14.78
N ASN A 6 8.40 3.46 15.32
CA ASN A 6 9.01 4.60 14.60
C ASN A 6 10.38 4.27 13.99
N LYS A 7 10.75 2.99 13.86
CA LYS A 7 12.11 2.56 13.49
C LYS A 7 12.13 1.70 12.22
N PRO A 8 12.91 2.08 11.18
CA PRO A 8 13.00 1.32 9.94
C PRO A 8 13.50 -0.12 10.18
N GLU A 9 14.29 -0.37 11.21
CA GLU A 9 14.78 -1.71 11.56
C GLU A 9 13.66 -2.67 11.95
N ALA A 10 12.57 -2.18 12.55
CA ALA A 10 11.46 -3.04 12.92
C ALA A 10 10.53 -3.33 11.73
N TYR A 11 10.45 -2.43 10.74
CA TYR A 11 9.86 -2.76 9.42
C TYR A 11 10.73 -3.75 8.64
N LEU A 12 12.07 -3.60 8.67
CA LEU A 12 12.99 -4.54 8.05
C LEU A 12 12.97 -5.92 8.72
N ASN A 13 12.82 -5.99 10.04
CA ASN A 13 12.64 -7.27 10.74
C ASN A 13 11.29 -7.93 10.40
N LEU A 14 10.22 -7.14 10.24
CA LEU A 14 8.94 -7.63 9.70
C LEU A 14 9.10 -8.22 8.29
N LEU A 15 9.97 -7.64 7.44
CA LEU A 15 10.22 -8.12 6.08
C LEU A 15 11.15 -9.34 6.00
N LYS A 16 12.02 -9.57 6.99
CA LYS A 16 12.88 -10.77 7.05
C LYS A 16 12.07 -12.05 7.13
N ASP A 17 10.89 -12.01 7.74
CA ASP A 17 9.98 -13.16 7.80
C ASP A 17 9.29 -13.43 6.44
N PHE A 18 9.40 -12.52 5.46
CA PHE A 18 8.75 -12.59 4.14
C PHE A 18 9.74 -12.66 2.95
N THR A 19 11.05 -12.64 3.20
CA THR A 19 12.08 -12.66 2.16
C THR A 19 12.92 -13.93 2.27
N MET A 20 12.72 -14.92 1.39
CA MET A 20 13.54 -16.15 1.34
C MET A 20 13.63 -16.77 -0.07
N ASP A 21 14.63 -17.64 -0.21
CA ASP A 21 15.11 -18.32 -1.43
C ASP A 21 14.00 -19.04 -2.21
N PRO A 22 13.75 -18.68 -3.49
CA PRO A 22 12.68 -19.21 -4.32
C PRO A 22 12.88 -20.67 -4.79
N TRP A 23 14.03 -21.30 -4.50
CA TRP A 23 14.33 -22.65 -4.96
C TRP A 23 14.06 -23.77 -3.93
N ASP A 24 13.55 -23.44 -2.75
CA ASP A 24 13.11 -24.44 -1.76
C ASP A 24 11.61 -24.78 -1.93
N TRP A 25 11.33 -25.73 -2.82
CA TRP A 25 9.98 -26.25 -3.08
C TRP A 25 9.38 -27.04 -1.90
N ASN A 26 10.19 -27.37 -0.88
CA ASN A 26 9.73 -27.95 0.38
C ASN A 26 9.55 -26.89 1.47
N SER A 27 9.64 -25.61 1.10
CA SER A 27 9.58 -24.52 2.06
C SER A 27 8.23 -24.51 2.78
N PRO A 28 8.23 -24.52 4.13
CA PRO A 28 7.00 -24.36 4.92
C PRO A 28 6.30 -23.01 4.67
N LEU A 29 6.95 -22.07 3.95
CA LEU A 29 6.37 -20.80 3.54
C LEU A 29 5.29 -20.93 2.47
N ILE A 30 5.36 -21.90 1.53
CA ILE A 30 4.31 -22.04 0.50
C ILE A 30 2.95 -22.35 1.17
N PRO A 31 2.84 -23.39 2.04
CA PRO A 31 1.64 -23.59 2.84
C PRO A 31 1.30 -22.41 3.77
N ALA A 32 2.31 -21.70 4.30
CA ALA A 32 2.07 -20.51 5.13
C ALA A 32 1.48 -19.33 4.34
N MET A 33 1.93 -19.12 3.10
CA MET A 33 1.41 -18.12 2.17
C MET A 33 -0.01 -18.47 1.75
N GLU A 34 -0.29 -19.73 1.37
CA GLU A 34 -1.66 -20.16 1.07
C GLU A 34 -2.61 -20.00 2.28
N LYS A 35 -2.14 -20.37 3.47
CA LYS A 35 -2.86 -20.15 4.73
C LYS A 35 -3.08 -18.65 4.99
N GLN A 36 -2.09 -17.83 4.68
CA GLN A 36 -2.18 -16.37 4.80
C GLN A 36 -3.17 -15.80 3.77
N TYR A 37 -3.13 -16.20 2.50
CA TYR A 37 -4.13 -15.85 1.49
C TYR A 37 -5.56 -16.22 1.93
N SER A 38 -5.75 -17.44 2.44
CA SER A 38 -7.04 -17.90 2.97
C SER A 38 -7.50 -17.04 4.16
N LYS A 39 -6.59 -16.70 5.08
CA LYS A 39 -6.85 -15.80 6.20
C LYS A 39 -7.23 -14.39 5.72
N LEU A 40 -6.50 -13.84 4.75
CA LEU A 40 -6.74 -12.52 4.16
C LEU A 40 -8.09 -12.47 3.45
N GLY A 41 -8.46 -13.52 2.72
CA GLY A 41 -9.78 -13.65 2.10
C GLY A 41 -10.92 -13.60 3.14
N LYS A 42 -10.76 -14.32 4.26
CA LYS A 42 -11.72 -14.29 5.37
C LYS A 42 -11.79 -12.90 6.03
N MET A 43 -10.64 -12.29 6.30
CA MET A 43 -10.56 -10.93 6.86
C MET A 43 -11.26 -9.93 5.93
N ARG A 44 -10.98 -9.98 4.64
CA ARG A 44 -11.59 -9.10 3.65
C ARG A 44 -13.12 -9.18 3.65
N SER A 45 -13.70 -10.38 3.64
CA SER A 45 -15.16 -10.54 3.71
C SER A 45 -15.76 -9.89 4.97
N SER A 46 -15.04 -9.93 6.09
CA SER A 46 -15.47 -9.27 7.33
C SER A 46 -15.39 -7.74 7.27
N TYR A 47 -14.48 -7.19 6.47
CA TYR A 47 -14.30 -5.74 6.32
C TYR A 47 -15.13 -5.12 5.20
N LEU A 48 -15.63 -5.91 4.25
CA LEU A 48 -16.31 -5.41 3.06
C LEU A 48 -17.46 -4.43 3.37
N PRO A 49 -18.38 -4.69 4.32
CA PRO A 49 -19.45 -3.72 4.62
C PRO A 49 -18.94 -2.41 5.22
N LYS A 50 -17.84 -2.48 5.98
CA LYS A 50 -17.21 -1.28 6.58
C LYS A 50 -16.42 -0.50 5.52
N TRP A 51 -15.83 -1.21 4.56
CA TRP A 51 -15.11 -0.67 3.42
C TRP A 51 -16.02 0.03 2.42
N GLU A 52 -17.18 -0.53 2.11
CA GLU A 52 -18.17 0.12 1.24
C GLU A 52 -18.62 1.46 1.83
N LYS A 53 -18.91 1.51 3.14
CA LYS A 53 -19.25 2.76 3.83
C LYS A 53 -18.12 3.78 3.80
N PHE A 54 -16.88 3.32 3.96
CA PHE A 54 -15.70 4.17 3.84
C PHE A 54 -15.55 4.73 2.42
N ALA A 55 -15.73 3.91 1.38
CA ALA A 55 -15.66 4.35 -0.01
C ALA A 55 -16.77 5.35 -0.36
N GLU A 56 -18.01 5.13 0.12
CA GLU A 56 -19.10 6.10 -0.04
C GLU A 56 -18.80 7.43 0.66
N LYS A 57 -18.17 7.39 1.84
CA LYS A 57 -17.77 8.60 2.54
C LYS A 57 -16.71 9.39 1.74
N ILE A 58 -15.74 8.70 1.13
CA ILE A 58 -14.75 9.34 0.25
C ILE A 58 -15.42 9.93 -1.00
N ARG A 59 -16.39 9.23 -1.61
CA ARG A 59 -17.13 9.73 -2.78
C ARG A 59 -17.86 11.04 -2.50
N ALA A 60 -18.21 11.31 -1.25
CA ALA A 60 -18.88 12.53 -0.85
C ALA A 60 -17.95 13.73 -0.66
N PHE A 61 -16.63 13.56 -0.81
CA PHE A 61 -15.68 14.67 -0.75
C PHE A 61 -15.77 15.51 -2.04
N GLU A 62 -15.79 16.83 -1.90
CA GLU A 62 -15.99 17.77 -3.01
C GLU A 62 -14.89 17.66 -4.08
N GLU A 63 -13.68 17.28 -3.68
CA GLU A 63 -12.50 17.14 -4.53
C GLU A 63 -12.50 15.83 -5.36
N VAL A 64 -13.40 14.90 -5.07
CA VAL A 64 -13.42 13.54 -5.62
C VAL A 64 -14.46 13.43 -6.72
N TYR A 65 -14.02 13.07 -7.93
CA TYR A 65 -14.95 12.79 -9.03
C TYR A 65 -15.05 11.29 -9.35
N GLU A 66 -14.13 10.46 -8.87
CA GLU A 66 -14.20 9.01 -9.07
C GLU A 66 -13.52 8.22 -7.95
N VAL A 67 -14.20 7.18 -7.46
CA VAL A 67 -13.66 6.21 -6.50
C VAL A 67 -13.84 4.81 -7.06
N ARG A 68 -12.71 4.16 -7.39
CA ARG A 68 -12.67 2.77 -7.86
C ARG A 68 -12.08 1.86 -6.78
N ASP A 69 -12.88 0.92 -6.32
CA ASP A 69 -12.36 -0.20 -5.53
C ASP A 69 -11.55 -1.12 -6.46
N SER A 70 -10.27 -1.33 -6.13
CA SER A 70 -9.39 -2.23 -6.87
C SER A 70 -8.94 -3.45 -6.05
N SER A 71 -9.53 -3.63 -4.87
CA SER A 71 -9.25 -4.76 -3.97
C SER A 71 -9.51 -6.10 -4.66
N PHE A 72 -10.47 -6.19 -5.59
CA PHE A 72 -10.79 -7.45 -6.31
C PHE A 72 -9.77 -7.81 -7.40
N GLN A 73 -8.95 -6.86 -7.83
CA GLN A 73 -8.00 -7.05 -8.93
C GLN A 73 -6.62 -7.50 -8.44
N HIS A 74 -6.38 -7.42 -7.13
CA HIS A 74 -5.04 -7.54 -6.58
C HIS A 74 -5.12 -8.34 -5.27
N GLY A 75 -4.82 -9.65 -5.33
CA GLY A 75 -4.87 -10.55 -4.16
C GLY A 75 -3.85 -10.25 -3.06
N ASN A 76 -3.04 -9.20 -3.21
CA ASN A 76 -1.80 -8.99 -2.45
C ASN A 76 -1.93 -7.92 -1.35
N HIS A 77 -3.10 -7.29 -1.24
CA HIS A 77 -3.47 -6.37 -0.16
C HIS A 77 -4.86 -6.71 0.34
N ILE A 78 -5.15 -6.35 1.59
CA ILE A 78 -6.44 -6.65 2.22
C ILE A 78 -7.53 -5.75 1.60
N LEU A 79 -7.20 -4.48 1.38
CA LEU A 79 -8.09 -3.44 0.85
C LEU A 79 -7.29 -2.47 -0.02
N SER A 80 -7.90 -1.98 -1.10
CA SER A 80 -7.33 -0.95 -1.98
C SER A 80 -8.40 -0.13 -2.68
N VAL A 81 -8.26 1.18 -2.60
CA VAL A 81 -9.10 2.12 -3.33
C VAL A 81 -8.25 3.10 -4.11
N LYS A 82 -8.64 3.31 -5.36
CA LYS A 82 -8.09 4.33 -6.24
C LYS A 82 -9.08 5.50 -6.26
N VAL A 83 -8.60 6.66 -5.88
CA VAL A 83 -9.36 7.90 -5.84
C VAL A 83 -8.81 8.81 -6.92
N ARG A 84 -9.67 9.26 -7.84
CA ARG A 84 -9.32 10.32 -8.78
C ARG A 84 -9.97 11.62 -8.35
N MET A 85 -9.18 12.67 -8.49
CA MET A 85 -9.50 14.00 -8.02
C MET A 85 -9.15 15.00 -9.11
N ASP A 86 -9.98 16.03 -9.23
CA ASP A 86 -9.74 17.15 -10.13
C ASP A 86 -9.12 18.29 -9.32
N ALA A 87 -8.02 17.96 -8.64
CA ALA A 87 -7.28 18.88 -7.78
C ALA A 87 -6.06 19.40 -8.54
N PRO A 88 -5.76 20.70 -8.49
CA PRO A 88 -4.50 21.22 -9.00
C PRO A 88 -3.34 20.49 -8.35
N GLY A 89 -2.62 19.69 -9.14
CA GLY A 89 -1.35 19.11 -8.73
C GLY A 89 -1.37 17.77 -8.00
N CYS A 90 -2.52 17.13 -7.96
CA CYS A 90 -2.61 15.70 -7.75
C CYS A 90 -3.77 15.14 -8.57
N ARG A 91 -3.49 14.19 -9.45
CA ARG A 91 -4.51 13.58 -10.33
C ARG A 91 -5.13 12.32 -9.75
N GLY A 92 -4.52 11.75 -8.72
CA GLY A 92 -5.08 10.61 -8.03
C GLY A 92 -4.28 10.17 -6.83
N VAL A 93 -4.99 9.51 -5.93
CA VAL A 93 -4.45 8.90 -4.72
C VAL A 93 -4.86 7.45 -4.71
N VAL A 94 -3.97 6.59 -4.23
CA VAL A 94 -4.31 5.20 -3.98
C VAL A 94 -4.02 4.89 -2.52
N LEU A 95 -5.05 4.40 -1.83
CA LEU A 95 -4.94 3.88 -0.48
C LEU A 95 -4.81 2.37 -0.54
N LEU A 96 -3.85 1.87 0.22
CA LEU A 96 -3.57 0.44 0.34
C LEU A 96 -3.56 0.04 1.82
N VAL A 97 -4.09 -1.16 2.10
CA VAL A 97 -3.90 -1.85 3.38
C VAL A 97 -3.15 -3.15 3.12
N SER A 98 -1.90 -3.21 3.55
CA SER A 98 -1.01 -4.36 3.41
C SER A 98 -1.45 -5.56 4.27
N MET A 99 -0.87 -6.72 3.97
CA MET A 99 -1.06 -7.95 4.75
C MET A 99 -0.47 -7.87 6.17
N LEU A 100 0.42 -6.90 6.42
CA LEU A 100 1.03 -6.64 7.72
C LEU A 100 0.13 -5.78 8.63
N GLY A 101 -1.06 -5.40 8.16
CA GLY A 101 -1.93 -4.47 8.88
C GLY A 101 -1.43 -3.03 8.86
N LEU A 102 -0.56 -2.70 7.90
CA LEU A 102 -0.13 -1.33 7.64
C LEU A 102 -0.99 -0.71 6.55
N TYR A 103 -1.34 0.56 6.68
CA TYR A 103 -1.97 1.33 5.62
C TYR A 103 -1.10 2.51 5.17
N GLY A 104 -1.17 2.84 3.89
CA GLY A 104 -0.40 3.92 3.28
C GLY A 104 -1.11 4.51 2.07
N LEU A 105 -0.78 5.75 1.72
CA LEU A 105 -1.28 6.46 0.56
C LEU A 105 -0.11 6.75 -0.39
N TYR A 106 -0.31 6.55 -1.69
CA TYR A 106 0.60 7.12 -2.68
C TYR A 106 -0.16 7.96 -3.70
N PHE A 107 0.53 8.98 -4.20
CA PHE A 107 0.00 10.04 -5.04
C PHE A 107 0.55 9.86 -6.45
N ALA A 108 -0.32 9.93 -7.44
CA ALA A 108 0.02 9.82 -8.85
C ALA A 108 -0.21 11.17 -9.54
N ASP A 109 0.86 11.74 -10.07
CA ASP A 109 0.80 12.87 -10.99
C ASP A 109 1.93 12.75 -12.02
N TYR A 110 1.55 12.57 -13.29
CA TYR A 110 2.51 12.41 -14.39
C TYR A 110 3.06 13.74 -14.91
N GLU A 111 2.54 14.88 -14.43
CA GLU A 111 2.98 16.22 -14.84
C GLU A 111 3.90 16.88 -13.80
N LYS A 112 4.01 16.30 -12.60
CA LYS A 112 4.86 16.80 -11.52
C LYS A 112 5.95 15.79 -11.16
N ARG A 113 7.09 16.31 -10.72
CA ARG A 113 8.17 15.48 -10.16
C ARG A 113 7.78 15.01 -8.75
N ALA A 114 7.92 13.72 -8.47
CA ALA A 114 7.69 13.18 -7.13
C ALA A 114 8.70 13.74 -6.11
N LEU A 115 8.19 14.10 -4.93
CA LEU A 115 9.00 14.51 -3.80
C LEU A 115 9.70 13.32 -3.16
N VAL A 116 8.98 12.21 -2.97
CA VAL A 116 9.53 10.92 -2.56
C VAL A 116 9.27 9.93 -3.68
N PRO A 117 10.17 9.80 -4.67
CA PRO A 117 9.93 9.02 -5.87
C PRO A 117 9.81 7.53 -5.54
N LEU A 118 8.78 6.90 -6.10
CA LEU A 118 8.56 5.46 -6.08
C LEU A 118 8.53 4.91 -7.50
N GLU A 119 9.01 3.68 -7.70
CA GLU A 119 9.00 3.05 -9.02
C GLU A 119 7.60 2.52 -9.36
N ASP A 120 7.02 2.95 -10.48
CA ASP A 120 5.71 2.48 -10.94
C ASP A 120 5.77 1.10 -11.65
N GLY A 121 6.98 0.59 -11.91
CA GLY A 121 7.26 -0.64 -12.65
C GLY A 121 6.99 -0.54 -14.16
N THR A 122 6.49 0.60 -14.65
CA THR A 122 6.16 0.84 -16.06
C THR A 122 7.11 1.82 -16.75
N GLY A 123 8.05 2.41 -16.00
CA GLY A 123 9.06 3.34 -16.50
C GLY A 123 8.48 4.70 -16.93
N LYS A 124 7.22 4.99 -16.56
CA LYS A 124 6.54 6.22 -16.96
C LYS A 124 6.77 7.35 -15.96
N GLY A 125 6.89 7.06 -14.66
CA GLY A 125 7.20 8.03 -13.60
C GLY A 125 6.09 9.09 -13.44
N TRP A 126 5.63 9.47 -12.26
CA TRP A 126 6.22 9.39 -10.95
C TRP A 126 5.10 9.15 -9.94
N TYR A 127 5.29 8.17 -9.06
CA TYR A 127 4.50 8.05 -7.84
C TYR A 127 5.26 8.70 -6.70
N SER A 128 4.52 9.33 -5.79
CA SER A 128 5.09 9.91 -4.58
C SER A 128 4.38 9.33 -3.36
N TYR A 129 5.13 8.91 -2.35
CA TYR A 129 4.52 8.58 -1.06
C TYR A 129 4.10 9.83 -0.26
N TYR A 130 4.63 10.99 -0.65
CA TYR A 130 4.30 12.27 -0.06
C TYR A 130 3.52 13.14 -1.08
N PRO A 131 2.50 13.92 -0.66
CA PRO A 131 1.75 14.80 -1.55
C PRO A 131 2.64 15.79 -2.31
N TYR A 132 2.23 16.21 -3.51
CA TYR A 132 3.00 17.16 -4.33
C TYR A 132 2.80 18.63 -3.94
N ASP A 133 1.77 18.93 -3.13
CA ASP A 133 1.32 20.27 -2.74
C ASP A 133 0.44 20.22 -1.46
N GLU A 134 0.05 21.40 -0.99
CA GLU A 134 -0.72 21.60 0.25
C GLU A 134 -2.13 21.00 0.15
N GLU A 135 -2.79 21.12 -1.00
CA GLU A 135 -4.10 20.52 -1.26
C GLU A 135 -4.06 18.99 -1.17
N GLY A 136 -3.05 18.37 -1.78
CA GLY A 136 -2.78 16.95 -1.64
C GLY A 136 -2.52 16.55 -0.19
N GLU A 137 -1.85 17.39 0.60
CA GLU A 137 -1.61 17.15 2.03
C GLU A 137 -2.88 17.22 2.87
N ILE A 138 -3.72 18.23 2.65
CA ILE A 138 -5.02 18.37 3.30
C ILE A 138 -5.86 17.13 3.01
N PHE A 139 -5.91 16.71 1.74
CA PHE A 139 -6.66 15.52 1.35
C PHE A 139 -6.08 14.22 1.96
N ALA A 140 -4.76 14.07 1.97
CA ALA A 140 -4.09 12.94 2.59
C ALA A 140 -4.45 12.81 4.09
N ARG A 141 -4.48 13.95 4.80
CA ARG A 141 -4.87 14.01 6.21
C ARG A 141 -6.33 13.60 6.41
N LYS A 142 -7.25 14.06 5.56
CA LYS A 142 -8.66 13.61 5.55
C LYS A 142 -8.73 12.09 5.38
N LEU A 143 -8.07 11.53 4.36
CA LEU A 143 -8.05 10.09 4.11
C LEU A 143 -7.48 9.30 5.28
N PHE A 144 -6.32 9.70 5.81
CA PHE A 144 -5.71 9.01 6.96
C PHE A 144 -6.61 9.04 8.20
N HIS A 145 -7.29 10.17 8.44
CA HIS A 145 -8.26 10.26 9.53
C HIS A 145 -9.42 9.28 9.32
N GLU A 146 -10.01 9.24 8.14
CA GLU A 146 -11.10 8.31 7.83
C GLU A 146 -10.68 6.85 7.95
N VAL A 147 -9.47 6.51 7.51
CA VAL A 147 -8.93 5.15 7.70
C VAL A 147 -8.75 4.82 9.18
N GLY A 148 -8.27 5.76 9.99
CA GLY A 148 -8.13 5.56 11.44
C GLY A 148 -9.47 5.30 12.14
N GLU A 149 -10.53 6.01 11.75
CA GLU A 149 -11.88 5.82 12.30
C GLU A 149 -12.50 4.50 11.84
N PHE A 150 -12.40 4.19 10.54
CA PHE A 150 -12.99 2.96 9.98
C PHE A 150 -12.13 1.72 10.24
N PHE A 151 -10.83 1.84 10.47
CA PHE A 151 -9.96 0.68 10.62
C PHE A 151 -8.88 0.93 11.69
N PRO A 152 -9.28 1.15 12.95
CA PRO A 152 -8.35 1.49 14.03
C PRO A 152 -7.34 0.39 14.35
N GLN A 153 -7.59 -0.83 13.89
CA GLN A 153 -6.67 -1.96 14.04
C GLN A 153 -5.46 -1.88 13.09
N TYR A 154 -5.48 -1.02 12.07
CA TYR A 154 -4.37 -0.87 11.15
C TYR A 154 -3.48 0.29 11.56
N SER A 155 -2.17 0.13 11.35
CA SER A 155 -1.17 1.14 11.66
C SER A 155 -0.77 1.92 10.41
N LYS A 156 -0.55 3.23 10.55
CA LYS A 156 -0.08 4.07 9.45
C LYS A 156 1.37 3.71 9.09
N PHE A 157 1.68 3.64 7.80
CA PHE A 157 3.06 3.64 7.30
C PHE A 157 3.58 5.08 7.15
N ASP A 158 4.78 5.36 7.64
CA ASP A 158 5.36 6.71 7.65
C ASP A 158 6.17 7.00 6.38
N ASN A 159 6.20 8.28 5.95
CA ASN A 159 6.89 8.69 4.73
C ASN A 159 8.41 8.77 4.88
N ALA A 160 8.92 8.84 6.11
CA ALA A 160 10.36 8.94 6.39
C ALA A 160 11.17 7.77 5.80
N TYR A 161 10.53 6.61 5.57
CA TYR A 161 11.20 5.37 5.20
C TYR A 161 10.75 4.81 3.85
N ALA A 162 9.80 5.47 3.17
CA ALA A 162 9.15 4.93 1.99
C ALA A 162 10.13 4.57 0.85
N SER A 163 11.12 5.43 0.59
CA SER A 163 12.10 5.24 -0.48
C SER A 163 13.35 4.45 -0.08
N ILE A 164 13.40 3.87 1.13
CA ILE A 164 14.56 3.09 1.56
C ILE A 164 14.71 1.86 0.66
N PRO A 165 15.87 1.62 0.05
CA PRO A 165 16.08 0.43 -0.76
C PRO A 165 16.11 -0.81 0.12
N VAL A 166 15.31 -1.80 -0.28
CA VAL A 166 15.29 -3.15 0.26
C VAL A 166 15.88 -4.07 -0.81
N LYS A 167 16.99 -4.71 -0.45
CA LYS A 167 17.75 -5.62 -1.31
C LYS A 167 17.39 -7.08 -1.01
N ASN A 168 17.80 -7.99 -1.89
CA ASN A 168 17.57 -9.43 -1.77
C ASN A 168 16.08 -9.79 -1.68
N ILE A 169 15.21 -9.01 -2.34
CA ILE A 169 13.82 -9.39 -2.53
C ILE A 169 13.79 -10.34 -3.73
N HIS A 170 13.47 -11.61 -3.46
CA HIS A 170 13.38 -12.65 -4.47
C HIS A 170 11.94 -12.84 -4.92
N LEU A 171 11.73 -12.64 -6.22
CA LEU A 171 10.43 -12.65 -6.87
C LEU A 171 10.49 -13.63 -8.01
N ASP A 172 9.98 -14.83 -7.78
CA ASP A 172 10.11 -15.93 -8.73
C ASP A 172 11.60 -16.16 -9.10
N HIS A 173 12.00 -15.98 -10.37
CA HIS A 173 13.38 -16.18 -10.85
C HIS A 173 14.28 -14.94 -10.81
N PHE A 174 13.81 -13.80 -10.28
CA PHE A 174 14.55 -12.54 -10.30
C PHE A 174 14.79 -11.97 -8.90
N GLU A 175 16.04 -11.59 -8.65
CA GLU A 175 16.39 -10.72 -7.53
C GLU A 175 16.17 -9.26 -7.97
N LYS A 176 15.37 -8.51 -7.21
CA LYS A 176 15.15 -7.08 -7.49
C LYS A 176 15.36 -6.26 -6.22
N GLU A 177 16.05 -5.13 -6.38
CA GLU A 177 16.06 -4.06 -5.38
C GLU A 177 14.77 -3.23 -5.54
N LEU A 178 14.01 -3.09 -4.45
CA LEU A 178 12.76 -2.32 -4.42
C LEU A 178 12.83 -1.26 -3.32
N ASP A 179 12.04 -0.20 -3.41
CA ASP A 179 11.83 0.66 -2.26
C ASP A 179 10.93 -0.01 -1.20
N LEU A 180 11.07 0.41 0.06
CA LEU A 180 10.38 -0.18 1.21
C LEU A 180 8.87 -0.08 1.08
N PHE A 181 8.37 1.04 0.54
CA PHE A 181 6.94 1.17 0.27
C PHE A 181 6.48 0.10 -0.70
N THR A 182 7.19 -0.10 -1.80
CA THR A 182 6.87 -1.13 -2.78
C THR A 182 6.94 -2.53 -2.18
N ALA A 183 7.95 -2.82 -1.37
CA ALA A 183 8.09 -4.09 -0.66
C ALA A 183 6.91 -4.38 0.29
N ILE A 184 6.33 -3.35 0.92
CA ILE A 184 5.20 -3.52 1.86
C ILE A 184 3.85 -3.53 1.14
N PHE A 185 3.69 -2.73 0.09
CA PHE A 185 2.37 -2.36 -0.45
C PHE A 185 2.14 -2.72 -1.92
N THR A 186 3.18 -2.82 -2.75
CA THR A 186 3.00 -3.00 -4.20
C THR A 186 3.65 -4.27 -4.70
N ASN A 187 2.84 -5.31 -4.84
CA ASN A 187 3.22 -6.50 -5.60
C ASN A 187 2.85 -6.33 -7.09
N ASN A 188 3.63 -5.55 -7.86
CA ASN A 188 3.91 -5.90 -9.28
C ASN A 188 4.92 -7.06 -9.32
N ILE A 189 4.69 -8.03 -8.46
CA ILE A 189 5.55 -9.12 -8.08
C ILE A 189 4.65 -10.33 -8.26
N PHE A 190 4.70 -10.88 -9.46
CA PHE A 190 4.04 -12.14 -9.77
C PHE A 190 4.92 -13.25 -9.20
N PHE A 191 4.34 -14.13 -8.39
CA PHE A 191 4.82 -15.50 -8.29
C PHE A 191 4.09 -16.28 -9.37
N LEU A 192 4.82 -16.76 -10.38
CA LEU A 192 4.37 -17.81 -11.28
C LEU A 192 5.20 -19.06 -11.02
#